data_AF-A0A9Q3EY84-F1
#
_entry.id   AF-A0A9Q3EY84-F1
#
_cell.length_a   1.000
_cell.length_b   1.000
_cell.length_c   1.000
_cell.angle_alpha   90.00
_cell.angle_beta   90.00
_cell.angle_gamma   90.00
#
_symmetry.space_group_name_H-M   'P 1'
#
loop_
_entity.id
_entity.type
_entity.pdbx_description
1 polymer ?
#
loop_
_entity_poly.entity_id
_entity_poly.type
_entity_poly.pdbx_seq_one_letter_code
_entity_poly.pdbx_strand_id
1 'polypeptide(L)'
;MKLEKLIKIHEDNQGCIDTANSDCNTNTRRMKHVEIQLHFIQQAIENSTIALVYTPTNNMLADFLTKSVCRPAIQRALTSLRLLPVGDRRDVKKNILSTHVSREAEEC
;
A
#
# COMPACT_ATOMS: atom_id res chain seq x y z
N MET A 1 24.57 15.75 -16.39
CA MET A 1 23.44 15.91 -15.45
C MET A 1 22.99 14.51 -15.05
N LYS A 2 23.11 14.12 -13.78
CA LYS A 2 22.57 12.83 -13.31
C LYS A 2 21.05 12.97 -13.29
N LEU A 3 20.35 12.06 -13.97
CA LEU A 3 18.90 11.95 -13.89
C LEU A 3 18.60 11.42 -12.48
N GLU A 4 18.17 12.29 -11.55
CA GLU A 4 17.62 11.88 -10.27
C GLU A 4 16.51 10.86 -10.55
N LYS A 5 16.57 9.69 -9.92
CA LYS A 5 15.65 8.59 -10.20
C LYS A 5 14.28 8.96 -9.64
N LEU A 6 13.29 9.13 -10.52
CA LEU A 6 11.88 9.29 -10.15
C LEU A 6 11.45 8.17 -9.18
N ILE A 7 11.01 8.56 -7.98
CA ILE A 7 10.55 7.63 -6.94
C ILE A 7 9.06 7.36 -7.15
N LYS A 8 8.68 6.09 -7.29
CA LYS A 8 7.28 5.68 -7.35
C LYS A 8 6.76 5.45 -5.94
N ILE A 9 5.74 6.20 -5.55
CA ILE A 9 5.02 6.03 -4.30
C ILE A 9 3.69 5.38 -4.62
N HIS A 10 3.41 4.25 -3.97
CA HIS A 10 2.18 3.49 -4.17
C HIS A 10 1.14 3.96 -3.17
N GLU A 11 -0.08 4.25 -3.64
CA GLU A 11 -1.19 4.69 -2.79
C GLU A 11 -2.50 4.01 -3.18
N ASP A 12 -3.31 3.61 -2.21
CA ASP A 12 -4.60 2.95 -2.44
C ASP A 12 -5.79 3.90 -2.42
N ASN A 13 -5.63 5.10 -1.86
CA ASN A 13 -6.67 6.11 -1.85
C ASN A 13 -6.62 7.00 -3.10
N GLN A 14 -7.51 6.72 -4.06
CA GLN A 14 -7.63 7.54 -5.28
C GLN A 14 -7.94 9.01 -4.97
N GLY A 15 -8.74 9.30 -3.95
CA GLY A 15 -9.04 10.68 -3.56
C GLY A 15 -7.79 11.44 -3.10
N CYS A 16 -6.85 10.78 -2.43
CA CYS A 16 -5.54 11.36 -2.10
C CYS A 16 -4.71 11.62 -3.36
N ILE A 17 -4.66 10.65 -4.28
CA ILE A 17 -3.93 10.76 -5.54
C ILE A 17 -4.47 11.92 -6.38
N ASP A 18 -5.79 12.00 -6.54
CA ASP A 18 -6.44 13.05 -7.31
C ASP A 18 -6.20 14.43 -6.68
N THR A 19 -6.27 14.52 -5.35
CA THR A 19 -5.98 15.77 -4.63
C THR A 19 -4.54 16.21 -4.82
N ALA A 20 -3.58 15.28 -4.81
CA ALA A 20 -2.17 15.57 -5.01
C ALA A 20 -1.83 15.94 -6.47
N ASN A 21 -2.59 15.46 -7.45
CA ASN A 21 -2.39 15.78 -8.87
C ASN A 21 -3.22 16.98 -9.35
N SER A 22 -4.20 17.42 -8.57
CA SER A 22 -5.04 18.58 -8.89
C SER A 22 -4.41 19.89 -8.45
N ASP A 23 -4.83 21.00 -9.07
CA ASP A 23 -4.38 22.34 -8.68
C ASP A 23 -4.70 22.68 -7.22
N CYS A 24 -3.73 23.29 -6.55
CA CYS A 24 -3.79 23.64 -5.13
C CYS A 24 -4.98 24.54 -4.75
N ASN A 25 -5.57 25.30 -5.68
CA ASN A 25 -6.57 26.30 -5.33
C ASN A 25 -7.99 25.76 -5.15
N THR A 26 -8.31 24.56 -5.65
CA THR A 26 -9.72 24.12 -5.74
C THR A 26 -10.22 23.45 -4.46
N ASN A 27 -9.36 22.72 -3.74
CA ASN A 27 -9.77 21.90 -2.58
C ASN A 27 -9.08 22.27 -1.25
N THR A 28 -7.98 23.02 -1.29
CA THR A 28 -7.14 23.29 -0.11
C THR A 28 -7.84 24.09 0.99
N ARG A 29 -8.86 24.91 0.65
CA ARG A 29 -9.64 25.68 1.64
C ARG A 29 -10.32 24.78 2.69
N ARG A 30 -10.67 23.54 2.34
CA ARG A 30 -11.32 22.57 3.25
C ARG A 30 -10.32 21.66 3.98
N MET A 31 -9.04 21.68 3.60
CA MET A 31 -8.02 20.72 4.03
C MET A 31 -6.87 21.39 4.81
N LYS A 32 -7.20 22.36 5.67
CA LYS A 32 -6.21 23.15 6.43
C LYS A 32 -5.25 22.33 7.29
N HIS A 33 -5.66 21.15 7.75
CA HIS A 33 -4.82 20.26 8.56
C HIS A 33 -3.74 19.51 7.74
N VAL A 34 -3.85 19.47 6.41
CA VAL A 34 -2.86 18.84 5.50
C VAL A 34 -2.32 19.79 4.42
N GLU A 35 -2.75 21.06 4.40
CA GLU A 35 -2.42 22.05 3.36
C GLU A 35 -0.91 22.16 3.10
N ILE A 36 -0.09 22.21 4.15
CA ILE A 36 1.37 22.32 4.03
C ILE A 36 1.97 21.04 3.42
N GLN A 37 1.51 19.87 3.87
CA GLN A 37 2.01 18.59 3.38
C GLN A 37 1.63 18.37 1.92
N LEU A 38 0.39 18.71 1.57
CA LEU A 38 -0.11 18.64 0.20
C LEU A 38 0.73 19.52 -0.74
N HIS A 39 1.04 20.75 -0.32
CA HIS A 39 1.88 21.65 -1.12
C HIS A 39 3.27 21.07 -1.38
N PHE A 40 3.89 20.46 -0.36
CA PHE A 40 5.19 19.81 -0.52
C PHE A 40 5.14 18.61 -1.49
N ILE A 41 4.10 17.78 -1.38
CA ILE A 41 3.89 16.63 -2.29
C ILE A 41 3.69 17.12 -3.72
N GLN A 42 2.84 18.14 -3.93
CA GLN A 42 2.61 18.75 -5.24
C GLN A 42 3.90 19.28 -5.87
N GLN A 43 4.71 20.02 -5.10
CA GLN A 43 6.03 20.49 -5.56
C GLN A 43 6.96 19.32 -5.92
N ALA A 44 6.95 18.23 -5.14
CA ALA A 44 7.76 17.06 -5.44
C ALA A 44 7.31 16.32 -6.71
N ILE A 45 6.01 16.33 -7.02
CA ILE A 45 5.44 15.81 -8.28
C ILE A 45 5.83 16.73 -9.44
N GLU A 46 5.66 18.05 -9.29
CA GLU A 46 6.00 19.06 -10.31
C GLU A 46 7.48 19.00 -10.68
N ASN A 47 8.35 18.84 -9.68
CA ASN A 47 9.80 18.67 -9.86
C ASN A 47 10.18 17.29 -10.43
N SER A 48 9.21 16.41 -10.70
CA SER A 48 9.43 15.04 -11.18
C SER A 48 10.33 14.20 -10.24
N THR A 49 10.31 14.52 -8.94
CA THR A 49 11.03 13.77 -7.91
C THR A 49 10.26 12.51 -7.52
N ILE A 50 8.93 12.62 -7.47
CA ILE A 50 8.03 11.51 -7.09
C ILE A 50 6.91 11.34 -8.12
N ALA A 51 6.37 10.13 -8.22
CA ALA A 51 5.14 9.84 -8.95
C ALA A 51 4.23 8.96 -8.09
N LEU A 52 2.95 9.34 -7.99
CA LEU A 52 1.94 8.56 -7.29
C LEU A 52 1.36 7.49 -8.23
N VAL A 53 1.29 6.25 -7.74
CA VAL A 53 0.77 5.10 -8.49
C VAL A 53 -0.33 4.43 -7.69
N TYR A 54 -1.52 4.35 -8.27
CA TYR A 54 -2.63 3.65 -7.65
C TYR A 54 -2.31 2.16 -7.44
N THR A 55 -2.55 1.67 -6.23
CA THR A 55 -2.43 0.25 -5.87
C THR A 55 -3.68 -0.17 -5.10
N PRO A 56 -4.47 -1.15 -5.60
CA PRO A 56 -5.65 -1.60 -4.88
C PRO A 56 -5.33 -2.04 -3.45
N THR A 57 -6.22 -1.76 -2.49
CA THR A 57 -6.06 -2.09 -1.05
C THR A 57 -5.66 -3.56 -0.82
N ASN A 58 -6.27 -4.50 -1.56
CA ASN A 58 -5.93 -5.93 -1.46
C ASN A 58 -4.47 -6.26 -1.81
N ASN A 59 -3.82 -5.38 -2.57
CA ASN A 59 -2.42 -5.47 -3.00
C ASN A 59 -1.50 -4.50 -2.25
N MET A 60 -2.03 -3.65 -1.37
CA MET A 60 -1.26 -2.69 -0.59
C MET A 60 -0.53 -3.41 0.55
N LEU A 61 0.72 -3.82 0.30
CA LEU A 61 1.52 -4.53 1.30
C LEU A 61 1.84 -3.67 2.53
N ALA A 62 1.70 -2.35 2.47
CA ALA A 62 1.95 -1.47 3.61
C ALA A 62 0.82 -1.51 4.65
N ASP A 63 -0.36 -2.04 4.31
CA ASP A 63 -1.53 -2.00 5.20
C ASP A 63 -1.31 -2.73 6.52
N PHE A 64 -0.53 -3.82 6.54
CA PHE A 64 -0.27 -4.53 7.80
C PHE A 64 0.57 -3.72 8.80
N LEU A 65 1.24 -2.65 8.34
CA LEU A 65 2.05 -1.78 9.20
C LEU A 65 1.23 -0.69 9.88
N THR A 66 0.07 -0.33 9.32
CA THR A 66 -0.74 0.81 9.76
C THR A 66 -2.13 0.41 10.25
N LYS A 67 -2.61 -0.78 9.89
CA LYS A 67 -3.94 -1.29 10.20
C LYS A 67 -3.87 -2.67 10.85
N SER A 68 -4.90 -3.02 11.61
CA SER A 68 -5.14 -4.41 12.03
C SER A 68 -5.70 -5.21 10.84
N VAL A 69 -4.86 -6.03 10.21
CA VAL A 69 -5.27 -6.88 9.07
C VAL A 69 -5.30 -8.36 9.45
N CYS A 70 -6.10 -9.14 8.73
CA CYS A 70 -6.23 -10.57 8.95
C CYS A 70 -4.95 -11.34 8.54
N ARG A 71 -4.75 -12.53 9.13
CA ARG A 71 -3.55 -13.35 8.93
C ARG A 71 -3.15 -13.56 7.46
N PRO A 72 -4.08 -13.79 6.50
CA PRO A 72 -3.71 -13.95 5.10
C PRO A 72 -3.00 -12.72 4.51
N ALA A 73 -3.43 -11.51 4.87
CA ALA A 73 -2.80 -10.27 4.39
C ALA A 73 -1.37 -10.11 4.96
N ILE A 74 -1.19 -10.41 6.25
CA ILE A 74 0.15 -10.42 6.89
C ILE A 74 1.06 -11.43 6.19
N GLN A 75 0.58 -12.66 5.97
CA GLN A 75 1.35 -13.72 5.31
C GLN A 75 1.79 -13.31 3.90
N ARG A 76 0.88 -12.72 3.11
CA ARG A 76 1.20 -12.21 1.77
C ARG A 76 2.29 -11.12 1.85
N ALA A 77 2.14 -10.15 2.74
CA ALA A 77 3.09 -9.07 2.90
C ALA A 77 4.49 -9.55 3.32
N LEU A 78 4.56 -10.41 4.34
CA LEU A 78 5.84 -10.99 4.81
C LEU A 78 6.50 -11.87 3.74
N THR A 79 5.72 -12.61 2.95
CA THR A 79 6.25 -13.41 1.84
C THR A 79 6.82 -12.51 0.73
N SER A 80 6.09 -11.46 0.35
CA SER A 80 6.56 -10.48 -0.64
C SER A 80 7.82 -9.73 -0.20
N LEU A 81 7.94 -9.45 1.10
CA LEU A 81 9.13 -8.86 1.71
C LEU A 81 10.27 -9.87 1.93
N ARG A 82 10.07 -11.15 1.57
CA ARG A 82 11.02 -12.25 1.80
C ARG A 82 11.41 -12.46 3.26
N LEU A 83 10.50 -12.12 4.17
CA LEU A 83 10.66 -12.32 5.61
C LEU A 83 10.17 -13.70 6.06
N LEU A 84 9.37 -14.38 5.24
CA LEU A 84 9.01 -15.77 5.44
C LEU A 84 9.65 -16.64 4.34
N PRO A 85 10.12 -17.85 4.69
CA PRO A 85 10.58 -18.79 3.69
C PRO A 85 9.45 -19.05 2.71
N VAL A 86 9.71 -18.81 1.41
CA VAL A 86 8.81 -19.22 0.34
C VAL A 86 8.82 -20.74 0.37
N GLY A 87 7.85 -21.31 1.09
CA GLY A 87 7.76 -22.74 1.32
C GLY A 87 7.86 -23.47 -0.01
N ASP A 88 8.95 -24.22 -0.16
CA ASP A 88 9.08 -25.19 -1.22
C ASP A 88 7.81 -26.06 -1.19
N ARG A 89 7.22 -26.34 -2.36
CA ARG A 89 5.86 -26.89 -2.53
C ARG A 89 5.64 -28.29 -1.88
N ARG A 90 6.59 -28.79 -1.10
CA ARG A 90 6.66 -30.14 -0.53
C ARG A 90 5.99 -30.29 0.84
N ASP A 91 5.64 -29.23 1.56
CA ASP A 91 5.14 -29.35 2.95
C ASP A 91 3.61 -29.24 3.13
N VAL A 92 2.83 -29.04 2.06
CA VAL A 92 1.36 -28.89 2.16
C VAL A 92 0.66 -30.18 2.63
N LYS A 93 1.29 -31.36 2.52
CA LYS A 93 0.64 -32.62 2.90
C LYS A 93 0.76 -33.01 4.38
N LYS A 94 1.46 -32.26 5.23
CA LYS A 94 1.62 -32.64 6.65
C LYS A 94 0.66 -31.96 7.64
N ASN A 95 -0.14 -30.97 7.23
CA ASN A 95 -1.05 -30.28 8.16
C ASN A 95 -2.55 -30.42 7.85
N ILE A 96 -2.95 -31.29 6.91
CA ILE A 96 -4.37 -31.52 6.57
C ILE A 96 -5.09 -32.38 7.65
N LEU A 97 -4.36 -32.92 8.63
CA LEU A 97 -4.90 -33.85 9.63
C LEU A 97 -5.19 -33.26 11.03
N SER A 98 -5.06 -31.95 11.28
CA SER A 98 -5.32 -31.43 12.65
C SER A 98 -6.30 -30.28 12.82
N THR A 99 -6.99 -29.78 11.79
CA THR A 99 -7.99 -28.72 12.00
C THR A 99 -9.22 -28.93 11.13
N HIS A 100 -10.13 -29.74 11.66
CA HIS A 100 -11.54 -29.67 11.30
C HIS A 100 -12.08 -28.27 11.66
N VAL A 101 -12.50 -27.56 10.61
CA VAL A 101 -13.66 -26.64 10.53
C VAL A 101 -13.70 -25.44 11.48
N SER A 102 -13.38 -24.28 10.91
CA SER A 102 -14.22 -23.06 10.85
C SER A 102 -13.52 -22.13 9.83
N ARG A 103 -13.77 -22.27 8.51
CA ARG A 103 -14.83 -21.56 7.77
C ARG A 103 -15.17 -20.22 8.41
N GLU A 104 -14.32 -19.20 8.23
CA GLU A 104 -14.66 -17.77 8.37
C GLU A 104 -13.51 -16.79 7.99
N ALA A 105 -12.58 -17.16 7.12
CA ALA A 105 -11.42 -16.31 6.80
C ALA A 105 -11.36 -15.80 5.33
N GLU A 106 -12.39 -16.08 4.53
CA GLU A 106 -12.50 -15.58 3.15
C GLU A 106 -13.33 -14.30 3.02
N GLU A 107 -13.85 -13.76 4.13
CA GLU A 107 -14.60 -12.52 4.12
C GLU A 107 -13.93 -11.50 5.06
N CYS A 108 -13.08 -10.67 4.46
CA CYS A 108 -12.70 -9.34 4.93
C CYS A 108 -12.79 -8.42 3.72
#